data_AF-A0A1G4Q8I5-F1
#
_entry.id   AF-A0A1G4Q8I5-F1
#
_cell.length_a   1.000
_cell.length_b   1.000
_cell.length_c   1.000
_cell.angle_alpha   90.00
_cell.angle_beta   90.00
_cell.angle_gamma   90.00
#
_symmetry.space_group_name_H-M   'P 1'
#
loop_
_entity.id
_entity.type
_entity.pdbx_description
1 polymer ?
#
loop_
_entity_poly.entity_id
_entity_poly.type
_entity_poly.pdbx_seq_one_letter_code
_entity_poly.pdbx_strand_id
1 'polypeptide(L)'
;MSTSPQPYNLLLEVFYWGLQWELITKAEAVKWADDIIITTEDIPDYFFIELSMSKSVTEAKVLIKDKISISNAPIIGNVLLGLIYHKLNSNNIGLQKACEVMDRIALNNTMAGDKMGVLYQFSDELQEAFRPEHYDYLRIEILQFLSIYRDFALDNYDMWPSINDQIETLIFNITQQRIEQNKTFKQAQNHINFIRQFTIKMALYILILGAEIVILSKVDLTYKFSNDLYAISLIIFAIAMCYPVVWVMYRALAKLFRL
;
A
#
# COMPACT_ATOMS: atom_id res chain seq x y z
N MET A 1 18.54 31.10 15.25
CA MET A 1 17.91 30.70 13.96
C MET A 1 18.72 31.31 12.82
N SER A 2 18.63 30.76 11.60
CA SER A 2 19.36 31.35 10.47
C SER A 2 18.66 32.62 9.99
N THR A 3 19.44 33.65 9.72
CA THR A 3 19.00 34.91 9.12
C THR A 3 18.76 34.79 7.61
N SER A 4 19.17 33.69 6.96
CA SER A 4 19.04 33.46 5.51
C SER A 4 17.85 32.55 5.18
N PRO A 5 17.21 32.69 4.00
CA PRO A 5 16.15 31.77 3.57
C PRO A 5 16.63 30.36 3.19
N GLN A 6 17.92 30.17 2.87
CA GLN A 6 18.46 28.92 2.32
C GLN A 6 18.20 27.66 3.18
N PRO A 7 18.34 27.69 4.52
CA PRO A 7 18.06 26.52 5.35
C PRO A 7 16.59 26.10 5.37
N TYR A 8 15.69 26.97 4.92
CA TYR A 8 14.25 26.73 4.90
C TYR A 8 13.74 26.26 3.52
N ASN A 9 14.62 25.84 2.61
CA ASN A 9 14.24 25.48 1.23
C ASN A 9 13.07 24.49 1.14
N LEU A 10 13.03 23.44 1.97
CA LEU A 10 11.92 22.49 1.98
C LEU A 10 10.61 23.14 2.41
N LEU A 11 10.65 23.94 3.48
CA LEU A 11 9.48 24.65 4.01
C LEU A 11 8.97 25.70 3.00
N LEU A 12 9.87 26.45 2.37
CA LEU A 12 9.53 27.41 1.34
C LEU A 12 8.90 26.72 0.12
N GLU A 13 9.37 25.54 -0.27
CA GLU A 13 8.73 24.76 -1.33
C GLU A 13 7.34 24.26 -0.93
N VAL A 14 7.15 23.81 0.32
CA VAL A 14 5.82 23.49 0.87
C VAL A 14 4.89 24.71 0.86
N PHE A 15 5.38 25.89 1.25
CA PHE A 15 4.59 27.12 1.16
C PHE A 15 4.23 27.47 -0.28
N TYR A 16 5.16 27.34 -1.23
CA TYR A 16 4.88 27.61 -2.64
C TYR A 16 3.74 26.73 -3.18
N TRP A 17 3.81 25.42 -2.97
CA TRP A 17 2.78 24.50 -3.42
C TRP A 17 1.48 24.61 -2.63
N GLY A 18 1.58 24.79 -1.31
CA GLY A 18 0.42 24.99 -0.44
C GLY A 18 -0.36 26.26 -0.77
N LEU A 19 0.32 27.36 -1.11
CA LEU A 19 -0.31 28.59 -1.61
C LEU A 19 -0.87 28.41 -3.03
N GLN A 20 -0.15 27.70 -3.91
CA GLN A 20 -0.60 27.41 -5.28
C GLN A 20 -1.87 26.55 -5.31
N TRP A 21 -2.03 25.64 -4.36
CA TRP A 21 -3.16 24.72 -4.28
C TRP A 21 -4.21 25.11 -3.24
N GLU A 22 -4.03 26.26 -2.60
CA GLU A 22 -4.92 26.81 -1.56
C GLU A 22 -5.07 25.87 -0.34
N LEU A 23 -4.06 25.04 -0.07
CA LEU A 23 -3.96 24.26 1.16
C LEU A 23 -3.45 25.14 2.32
N ILE A 24 -2.53 26.05 2.01
CA ILE A 24 -1.96 27.03 2.93
C ILE A 24 -2.47 28.42 2.54
N THR A 25 -2.83 29.20 3.55
CA THR A 25 -3.26 30.59 3.41
C THR A 25 -2.07 31.54 3.42
N LYS A 26 -2.23 32.74 2.85
CA LYS A 26 -1.21 33.80 2.97
C LYS A 26 -0.89 34.11 4.44
N ALA A 27 -1.91 34.10 5.31
CA ALA A 27 -1.75 34.41 6.72
C ALA A 27 -0.83 33.41 7.44
N GLU A 28 -0.90 32.13 7.10
CA GLU A 28 0.02 31.10 7.66
C GLU A 28 1.48 31.34 7.22
N ALA A 29 1.71 31.69 5.96
CA ALA A 29 3.06 32.00 5.46
C ALA A 29 3.63 33.31 6.04
N VAL A 30 2.78 34.34 6.17
CA VAL A 30 3.14 35.62 6.80
C VAL A 30 3.46 35.42 8.26
N LYS A 31 2.62 34.68 8.99
CA LYS A 31 2.86 34.38 10.41
C LYS A 31 4.22 33.70 10.60
N TRP A 32 4.55 32.71 9.77
CA TRP A 32 5.86 32.07 9.84
C TRP A 32 7.01 33.07 9.61
N ALA A 33 6.89 33.97 8.61
CA ALA A 33 7.89 35.00 8.37
C ALA A 33 8.03 35.96 9.56
N ASP A 34 6.92 36.38 10.16
CA ASP A 34 6.88 37.21 11.36
C ASP A 34 7.56 36.52 12.55
N ASP A 35 7.27 35.23 12.76
CA ASP A 35 7.90 34.45 13.83
C ASP A 35 9.43 34.43 13.67
N ILE A 36 9.96 34.29 12.44
CA ILE A 36 11.41 34.38 12.18
C ILE A 36 11.96 35.78 12.48
N ILE A 37 11.27 36.84 12.06
CA ILE A 37 11.68 38.24 12.32
C ILE A 37 11.76 38.52 13.82
N ILE A 38 10.78 38.04 14.58
CA ILE A 38 10.69 38.29 16.04
C ILE A 38 11.70 37.47 16.83
N THR A 39 11.95 36.23 16.42
CA THR A 39 12.81 35.30 17.18
C THR A 39 14.30 35.43 16.88
N THR A 40 14.66 36.15 15.82
CA THR A 40 16.06 36.36 15.44
C THR A 40 16.63 37.59 16.16
N GLU A 41 17.77 37.42 16.84
CA GLU A 41 18.47 38.52 17.53
C GLU A 41 19.24 39.45 16.56
N ASP A 42 19.56 38.94 15.37
CA ASP A 42 20.21 39.66 14.28
C ASP A 42 19.19 40.29 13.30
N ILE A 43 19.67 41.16 12.40
CA ILE A 43 18.84 41.72 11.32
C ILE A 43 18.41 40.56 10.38
N PRO A 44 17.10 40.28 10.24
CA PRO A 44 16.63 39.22 9.35
C PRO A 44 16.87 39.60 7.88
N ASP A 45 17.08 38.60 7.01
CA ASP A 45 17.15 38.83 5.57
C ASP A 45 15.87 39.53 5.08
N TYR A 46 16.07 40.49 4.19
CA TYR A 46 15.02 41.33 3.62
C TYR A 46 13.87 40.51 3.02
N PHE A 47 14.14 39.29 2.55
CA PHE A 47 13.12 38.33 2.12
C PHE A 47 12.00 38.12 3.14
N PHE A 48 12.32 37.93 4.43
CA PHE A 48 11.31 37.66 5.45
C PHE A 48 10.42 38.88 5.67
N ILE A 49 11.02 40.08 5.62
CA ILE A 49 10.30 41.34 5.74
C ILE A 49 9.34 41.54 4.54
N GLU A 50 9.81 41.27 3.32
CA GLU A 50 8.95 41.34 2.13
C GLU A 50 7.82 40.32 2.15
N LEU A 51 8.09 39.09 2.60
CA LEU A 51 7.08 38.05 2.70
C LEU A 51 6.01 38.43 3.73
N SER A 52 6.41 38.95 4.89
CA SER A 52 5.51 39.45 5.94
C SER A 52 4.60 40.58 5.42
N MET A 53 5.16 41.51 4.65
CA MET A 53 4.42 42.65 4.08
C MET A 53 3.69 42.34 2.77
N SER A 54 3.75 41.10 2.28
CA SER A 54 3.16 40.73 0.99
C SER A 54 1.65 41.05 0.96
N LYS A 55 1.20 41.71 -0.11
CA LYS A 55 -0.19 42.19 -0.24
C LYS A 55 -1.11 41.08 -0.71
N SER A 56 -0.62 40.18 -1.55
CA SER A 56 -1.41 39.10 -2.17
C SER A 56 -0.74 37.73 -2.08
N VAL A 57 -1.53 36.66 -2.23
CA VAL A 57 -1.03 35.28 -2.38
C VAL A 57 -0.07 35.18 -3.56
N THR A 58 -0.37 35.87 -4.67
CA THR A 58 0.48 35.87 -5.87
C THR A 58 1.86 36.46 -5.59
N GLU A 59 1.91 37.60 -4.89
CA GLU A 59 3.16 38.25 -4.49
C GLU A 59 3.99 37.36 -3.57
N ALA A 60 3.36 36.80 -2.52
CA ALA A 60 4.03 35.86 -1.61
C ALA A 60 4.63 34.66 -2.37
N LYS A 61 3.90 34.09 -3.32
CA LYS A 61 4.40 32.99 -4.15
C LYS A 61 5.57 33.37 -5.04
N VAL A 62 5.56 34.56 -5.64
CA VAL A 62 6.67 35.04 -6.48
C VAL A 62 7.93 35.21 -5.63
N LEU A 63 7.80 35.88 -4.47
CA LEU A 63 8.91 36.05 -3.53
C LEU A 63 9.52 34.71 -3.10
N ILE A 64 8.69 33.73 -2.76
CA ILE A 64 9.14 32.39 -2.39
C ILE A 64 9.82 31.70 -3.57
N LYS A 65 9.19 31.72 -4.76
CA LYS A 65 9.69 31.06 -5.97
C LYS A 65 11.09 31.55 -6.36
N ASP A 66 11.35 32.84 -6.20
CA ASP A 66 12.65 33.44 -6.54
C ASP A 66 13.78 33.02 -5.59
N LYS A 67 13.45 32.41 -4.43
CA LYS A 67 14.43 31.93 -3.44
C LYS A 67 14.67 30.43 -3.48
N ILE A 68 13.81 29.66 -4.13
CA ILE A 68 13.89 28.19 -4.15
C ILE A 68 14.21 27.64 -5.53
N SER A 69 14.91 26.51 -5.55
CA SER A 69 14.94 25.62 -6.71
C SER A 69 13.94 24.50 -6.46
N ILE A 70 12.85 24.48 -7.21
CA ILE A 70 11.77 23.49 -7.05
C ILE A 70 12.35 22.09 -7.27
N SER A 71 12.40 21.30 -6.19
CA SER A 71 12.96 19.96 -6.18
C SER A 71 11.89 18.89 -6.43
N ASN A 72 10.65 19.17 -6.02
CA ASN A 72 9.55 18.23 -5.91
C ASN A 72 9.91 16.97 -5.10
N ALA A 73 10.80 17.09 -4.09
CA ALA A 73 11.25 15.95 -3.32
C ALA A 73 10.09 15.20 -2.63
N PRO A 74 10.16 13.86 -2.43
CA PRO A 74 9.10 13.08 -1.80
C PRO A 74 8.67 13.60 -0.42
N ILE A 75 9.60 14.14 0.36
CA ILE A 75 9.33 14.74 1.67
C ILE A 75 8.33 15.91 1.58
N ILE A 76 8.36 16.69 0.49
CA ILE A 76 7.41 17.78 0.25
C ILE A 76 5.99 17.22 0.11
N GLY A 77 5.83 16.13 -0.65
CA GLY A 77 4.55 15.42 -0.77
C GLY A 77 4.07 14.90 0.58
N ASN A 78 4.96 14.28 1.37
CA ASN A 78 4.63 13.73 2.68
C ASN A 78 4.17 14.81 3.67
N VAL A 79 4.82 15.97 3.68
CA VAL A 79 4.42 17.12 4.50
C VAL A 79 3.04 17.61 4.06
N LEU A 80 2.80 17.79 2.75
CA LEU A 80 1.50 18.24 2.25
C LEU A 80 0.37 17.26 2.62
N LEU A 81 0.63 15.94 2.60
CA LEU A 81 -0.30 14.93 3.10
C LEU A 81 -0.58 15.07 4.61
N GLY A 82 0.44 15.36 5.42
CA GLY A 82 0.26 15.67 6.85
C GLY A 82 -0.58 16.93 7.08
N LEU A 83 -0.37 17.98 6.29
CA LEU A 83 -1.19 19.19 6.36
C LEU A 83 -2.66 18.93 5.96
N ILE A 84 -2.89 18.10 4.95
CA ILE A 84 -4.24 17.64 4.59
C ILE A 84 -4.86 16.88 5.77
N TYR A 85 -4.13 15.97 6.43
CA TYR A 85 -4.61 15.26 7.62
C TYR A 85 -5.13 16.22 8.68
N HIS A 86 -4.30 17.19 9.09
CA HIS A 86 -4.67 18.12 10.15
C HIS A 86 -5.88 18.97 9.77
N LYS A 87 -5.87 19.56 8.56
CA LYS A 87 -6.95 20.45 8.11
C LYS A 87 -8.25 19.70 7.85
N LEU A 88 -8.19 18.48 7.33
CA LEU A 88 -9.37 17.64 7.15
C LEU A 88 -9.89 17.18 8.52
N ASN A 89 -9.03 16.69 9.41
CA ASN A 89 -9.45 16.24 10.74
C ASN A 89 -10.09 17.36 11.58
N SER A 90 -9.60 18.60 11.44
CA SER A 90 -10.14 19.77 12.13
C SER A 90 -11.31 20.46 11.42
N ASN A 91 -11.82 19.91 10.31
CA ASN A 91 -12.86 20.52 9.45
C ASN A 91 -12.47 21.90 8.85
N ASN A 92 -11.19 22.21 8.74
CA ASN A 92 -10.71 23.45 8.10
C ASN A 92 -10.69 23.35 6.57
N ILE A 93 -10.74 22.14 6.00
CA ILE A 93 -10.95 21.90 4.56
C ILE A 93 -12.02 20.83 4.35
N GLY A 94 -12.75 20.91 3.23
CA GLY A 94 -13.69 19.87 2.81
C GLY A 94 -13.00 18.66 2.19
N LEU A 95 -13.69 17.52 2.17
CA LEU A 95 -13.18 16.26 1.60
C LEU A 95 -12.78 16.41 0.12
N GLN A 96 -13.61 17.08 -0.68
CA GLN A 96 -13.31 17.34 -2.09
C GLN A 96 -11.98 18.06 -2.27
N LYS A 97 -11.73 19.12 -1.48
CA LYS A 97 -10.49 19.88 -1.54
C LYS A 97 -9.29 19.01 -1.12
N ALA A 98 -9.46 18.15 -0.11
CA ALA A 98 -8.42 17.20 0.29
C ALA A 98 -8.04 16.27 -0.87
N CYS A 99 -9.02 15.65 -1.54
CA CYS A 99 -8.76 14.78 -2.69
C CYS A 99 -8.14 15.54 -3.87
N GLU A 100 -8.64 16.74 -4.20
CA GLU A 100 -8.06 17.57 -5.27
C GLU A 100 -6.57 17.87 -5.04
N VAL A 101 -6.16 18.09 -3.80
CA VAL A 101 -4.74 18.31 -3.48
C VAL A 101 -3.96 16.99 -3.52
N MET A 102 -4.53 15.88 -3.01
CA MET A 102 -3.94 14.54 -3.13
C MET A 102 -3.69 14.15 -4.59
N ASP A 103 -4.61 14.47 -5.51
CA ASP A 103 -4.46 14.26 -6.95
C ASP A 103 -3.33 15.08 -7.54
N ARG A 104 -3.19 16.34 -7.13
CA ARG A 104 -2.08 17.19 -7.59
C ARG A 104 -0.74 16.65 -7.13
N ILE A 105 -0.68 16.07 -5.93
CA ILE A 105 0.49 15.33 -5.45
C ILE A 105 0.71 14.09 -6.33
N ALA A 106 -0.34 13.30 -6.61
CA ALA A 106 -0.26 12.09 -7.45
C ALA A 106 0.23 12.37 -8.89
N LEU A 107 -0.20 13.50 -9.47
CA LEU A 107 0.24 13.96 -10.80
C LEU A 107 1.69 14.42 -10.81
N ASN A 108 2.25 14.75 -9.64
CA ASN A 108 3.66 15.08 -9.49
C ASN A 108 4.46 13.83 -9.08
N ASN A 109 4.92 13.08 -10.07
CA ASN A 109 5.61 11.78 -9.89
C ASN A 109 6.73 11.82 -8.84
N THR A 110 7.47 12.93 -8.74
CA THR A 110 8.57 13.07 -7.77
C THR A 110 8.08 13.23 -6.33
N MET A 111 6.99 13.98 -6.11
CA MET A 111 6.38 14.12 -4.79
C MET A 111 5.61 12.88 -4.36
N ALA A 112 4.92 12.22 -5.30
CA ALA A 112 4.13 11.04 -5.01
C ALA A 112 5.00 9.81 -4.72
N GLY A 113 6.09 9.64 -5.47
CA GLY A 113 6.91 8.42 -5.42
C GLY A 113 6.05 7.16 -5.55
N ASP A 114 6.27 6.20 -4.67
CA ASP A 114 5.58 4.89 -4.67
C ASP A 114 4.09 4.97 -4.28
N LYS A 115 3.60 6.13 -3.84
CA LYS A 115 2.23 6.32 -3.33
C LYS A 115 1.24 6.71 -4.41
N MET A 116 1.73 7.01 -5.62
CA MET A 116 0.95 7.49 -6.76
C MET A 116 -0.32 6.67 -6.99
N GLY A 117 -0.23 5.33 -6.98
CA GLY A 117 -1.38 4.46 -7.21
C GLY A 117 -2.48 4.57 -6.15
N VAL A 118 -2.11 4.71 -4.88
CA VAL A 118 -3.07 4.85 -3.77
C VAL A 118 -3.74 6.23 -3.80
N LEU A 119 -3.00 7.27 -4.14
CA LEU A 119 -3.54 8.62 -4.23
C LEU A 119 -4.60 8.73 -5.34
N TYR A 120 -4.37 8.15 -6.52
CA TYR A 120 -5.37 8.13 -7.59
C TYR A 120 -6.62 7.35 -7.21
N GLN A 121 -6.47 6.23 -6.49
CA GLN A 121 -7.61 5.41 -6.07
C GLN A 121 -8.63 6.23 -5.27
N PHE A 122 -8.20 7.09 -4.34
CA PHE A 122 -9.11 7.91 -3.55
C PHE A 122 -9.85 8.98 -4.36
N SER A 123 -9.26 9.46 -5.45
CA SER A 123 -9.94 10.40 -6.35
C SER A 123 -11.00 9.72 -7.20
N ASP A 124 -10.67 8.55 -7.73
CA ASP A 124 -11.64 7.72 -8.44
C ASP A 124 -12.82 7.37 -7.51
N GLU A 125 -12.55 6.96 -6.27
CA GLU A 125 -13.57 6.69 -5.25
C GLU A 125 -14.40 7.94 -4.89
N LEU A 126 -13.79 9.13 -4.83
CA LEU A 126 -14.53 10.38 -4.62
C LEU A 126 -15.48 10.68 -5.79
N GLN A 127 -15.03 10.46 -7.03
CA GLN A 127 -15.87 10.65 -8.22
C GLN A 127 -17.00 9.63 -8.27
N GLU A 128 -16.76 8.40 -7.82
CA GLU A 128 -17.75 7.33 -7.71
C GLU A 128 -18.70 7.50 -6.52
N ALA A 129 -18.34 8.29 -5.52
CA ALA A 129 -19.18 8.64 -4.37
C ALA A 129 -20.33 9.59 -4.79
N PHE A 130 -21.24 9.12 -5.64
CA PHE A 130 -22.45 9.83 -6.08
C PHE A 130 -23.52 9.96 -5.00
N ARG A 131 -23.31 9.36 -3.81
CA ARG A 131 -24.29 9.34 -2.73
C ARG A 131 -23.70 9.89 -1.43
N PRO A 132 -24.39 10.84 -0.77
CA PRO A 132 -23.94 11.42 0.51
C PRO A 132 -23.61 10.38 1.59
N GLU A 133 -24.26 9.22 1.57
CA GLU A 133 -24.07 8.13 2.54
C GLU A 133 -22.66 7.50 2.53
N HIS A 134 -21.90 7.63 1.44
CA HIS A 134 -20.53 7.11 1.36
C HIS A 134 -19.45 8.17 1.68
N TYR A 135 -19.83 9.46 1.82
CA TYR A 135 -18.89 10.54 2.09
C TYR A 135 -18.18 10.37 3.43
N ASP A 136 -18.92 9.98 4.47
CA ASP A 136 -18.35 9.81 5.81
C ASP A 136 -17.39 8.62 5.86
N TYR A 137 -17.71 7.54 5.14
CA TYR A 137 -16.85 6.37 5.04
C TYR A 137 -15.55 6.71 4.29
N LEU A 138 -15.64 7.33 3.12
CA LEU A 138 -14.48 7.76 2.34
C LEU A 138 -13.60 8.74 3.13
N ARG A 139 -14.22 9.66 3.88
CA ARG A 139 -13.48 10.57 4.76
C ARG A 139 -12.69 9.81 5.83
N ILE A 140 -13.28 8.79 6.44
CA ILE A 140 -12.61 7.97 7.45
C ILE A 140 -11.42 7.22 6.82
N GLU A 141 -11.61 6.61 5.65
CA GLU A 141 -10.53 5.90 4.94
C GLU A 141 -9.38 6.83 4.55
N ILE A 142 -9.68 8.02 4.03
CA ILE A 142 -8.67 9.03 3.71
C ILE A 142 -7.95 9.48 4.98
N LEU A 143 -8.66 9.77 6.08
CA LEU A 143 -8.00 10.14 7.35
C LEU A 143 -7.13 9.00 7.89
N GLN A 144 -7.57 7.75 7.75
CA GLN A 144 -6.80 6.58 8.15
C GLN A 144 -5.52 6.45 7.32
N PHE A 145 -5.61 6.61 6.00
CA PHE A 145 -4.43 6.63 5.12
C PHE A 145 -3.48 7.78 5.49
N LEU A 146 -4.02 8.98 5.66
CA LEU A 146 -3.24 10.18 5.96
C LEU A 146 -2.64 10.17 7.38
N SER A 147 -3.16 9.34 8.29
CA SER A 147 -2.67 9.25 9.68
C SER A 147 -1.19 8.86 9.80
N ILE A 148 -0.63 8.21 8.78
CA ILE A 148 0.80 7.90 8.69
C ILE A 148 1.67 9.19 8.67
N TYR A 149 1.11 10.29 8.15
CA TYR A 149 1.80 11.58 7.98
C TYR A 149 1.45 12.59 9.07
N ARG A 150 0.69 12.20 10.10
CA ARG A 150 0.12 13.09 11.12
C ARG A 150 1.15 13.87 11.94
N ASP A 151 2.41 13.44 11.92
CA ASP A 151 3.47 14.06 12.70
C ASP A 151 4.11 15.24 11.94
N PHE A 152 3.80 15.43 10.65
CA PHE A 152 4.23 16.60 9.88
C PHE A 152 3.34 17.82 10.14
N ALA A 153 3.95 18.91 10.61
CA ALA A 153 3.31 20.20 10.79
C ALA A 153 4.20 21.34 10.25
N LEU A 154 3.65 22.54 10.07
CA LEU A 154 4.44 23.68 9.57
C LEU A 154 5.43 24.22 10.61
N ASP A 155 5.16 24.03 11.90
CA ASP A 155 5.96 24.55 13.02
C ASP A 155 7.08 23.61 13.45
N ASN A 156 7.15 22.38 12.92
CA ASN A 156 8.18 21.39 13.21
C ASN A 156 9.07 21.04 12.01
N TYR A 157 9.28 22.02 11.12
CA TYR A 157 10.02 21.83 9.87
C TYR A 157 11.47 21.37 10.03
N ASP A 158 12.07 21.66 11.18
CA ASP A 158 13.40 21.19 11.58
C ASP A 158 13.42 19.67 11.83
N MET A 159 12.31 19.08 12.27
CA MET A 159 12.17 17.64 12.54
C MET A 159 11.76 16.83 11.31
N TRP A 160 11.36 17.47 10.20
CA TRP A 160 10.85 16.77 9.02
C TRP A 160 11.75 15.67 8.47
N PRO A 161 13.09 15.82 8.36
CA PRO A 161 13.94 14.73 7.90
C PRO A 161 13.83 13.49 8.79
N SER A 162 13.82 13.66 10.12
CA SER A 162 13.71 12.55 11.06
C SER A 162 12.33 11.89 11.00
N ILE A 163 11.26 12.68 10.88
CA ILE A 163 9.90 12.17 10.70
C ILE A 163 9.80 11.36 9.39
N ASN A 164 10.43 11.85 8.32
CA ASN A 164 10.45 11.18 7.03
C ASN A 164 11.13 9.81 7.12
N ASP A 165 12.30 9.72 7.76
CA ASP A 165 13.02 8.46 7.96
C ASP A 165 12.19 7.44 8.77
N GLN A 166 11.48 7.91 9.80
CA GLN A 166 10.58 7.05 10.59
C GLN A 166 9.41 6.52 9.75
N ILE A 167 8.83 7.36 8.90
CA ILE A 167 7.74 6.98 8.00
C ILE A 167 8.22 6.00 6.94
N GLU A 168 9.40 6.22 6.34
CA GLU A 168 9.99 5.29 5.37
C GLU A 168 10.22 3.92 6.00
N THR A 169 10.75 3.89 7.23
CA THR A 169 10.92 2.65 8.01
C THR A 169 9.58 1.98 8.30
N LEU A 170 8.55 2.74 8.70
CA LEU A 170 7.21 2.23 8.97
C LEU A 170 6.58 1.61 7.71
N ILE A 171 6.62 2.34 6.58
CA ILE A 171 6.09 1.88 5.28
C ILE A 171 6.82 0.61 4.83
N PHE A 172 8.15 0.57 4.98
CA PHE A 172 8.93 -0.61 4.67
C PHE A 172 8.48 -1.82 5.49
N ASN A 173 8.33 -1.66 6.81
CA ASN A 173 7.90 -2.73 7.71
C ASN A 173 6.48 -3.23 7.38
N ILE A 174 5.53 -2.32 7.13
CA ILE A 174 4.16 -2.67 6.70
C ILE A 174 4.19 -3.46 5.39
N THR A 175 5.04 -3.04 4.45
CA THR A 175 5.18 -3.71 3.15
C THR A 175 5.74 -5.12 3.29
N GLN A 176 6.78 -5.31 4.12
CA GLN A 176 7.32 -6.64 4.40
C GLN A 176 6.28 -7.56 5.07
N GLN A 177 5.54 -7.05 6.05
CA GLN A 177 4.47 -7.81 6.70
C GLN A 177 3.39 -8.25 5.70
N ARG A 178 2.95 -7.38 4.79
CA ARG A 178 1.99 -7.76 3.73
C ARG A 178 2.55 -8.82 2.79
N ILE A 179 3.82 -8.71 2.41
CA ILE A 179 4.48 -9.70 1.54
C ILE A 179 4.52 -11.07 2.24
N GLU A 180 4.87 -11.11 3.53
CA GLU A 180 4.87 -12.34 4.33
C GLU A 180 3.48 -12.94 4.46
N GLN A 181 2.47 -12.12 4.80
CA GLN A 181 1.07 -12.55 4.86
C GLN A 181 0.61 -13.13 3.52
N ASN A 182 0.89 -12.46 2.40
CA ASN A 182 0.54 -12.97 1.07
C ASN A 182 1.25 -14.30 0.73
N LYS A 183 2.52 -14.46 1.14
CA LYS A 183 3.23 -15.74 0.99
C LYS A 183 2.56 -16.85 1.81
N THR A 184 2.21 -16.58 3.08
CA THR A 184 1.53 -17.57 3.94
C THR A 184 0.14 -17.93 3.40
N PHE A 185 -0.63 -16.95 2.93
CA PHE A 185 -1.94 -17.17 2.30
C PHE A 185 -1.81 -18.04 1.05
N LYS A 186 -0.85 -17.73 0.16
CA LYS A 186 -0.59 -18.53 -1.05
C LYS A 186 -0.15 -19.95 -0.70
N GLN A 187 0.64 -20.15 0.34
CA GLN A 187 1.02 -21.47 0.82
C GLN A 187 -0.18 -22.26 1.37
N ALA A 188 -1.04 -21.63 2.18
CA ALA A 188 -2.27 -22.23 2.68
C ALA A 188 -3.21 -22.62 1.54
N GLN A 189 -3.39 -21.74 0.56
CA GLN A 189 -4.21 -22.02 -0.63
C GLN A 189 -3.66 -23.19 -1.45
N ASN A 190 -2.33 -23.26 -1.63
CA ASN A 190 -1.69 -24.41 -2.28
C ASN A 190 -1.89 -25.70 -1.50
N HIS A 191 -1.84 -25.66 -0.16
CA HIS A 191 -2.09 -26.81 0.69
C HIS A 191 -3.54 -27.31 0.59
N ILE A 192 -4.52 -26.40 0.59
CA ILE A 192 -5.93 -26.72 0.39
C ILE A 192 -6.17 -27.34 -0.99
N ASN A 193 -5.59 -26.74 -2.04
CA ASN A 193 -5.68 -27.28 -3.40
C ASN A 193 -5.07 -28.68 -3.50
N PHE A 194 -3.95 -28.92 -2.82
CA PHE A 194 -3.33 -30.25 -2.74
C PHE A 194 -4.23 -31.27 -2.04
N ILE A 195 -4.80 -30.94 -0.87
CA ILE A 195 -5.74 -31.83 -0.15
C ILE A 195 -6.96 -32.14 -1.01
N ARG A 196 -7.53 -31.13 -1.67
CA ARG A 196 -8.70 -31.31 -2.55
C ARG A 196 -8.39 -32.27 -3.70
N GLN A 197 -7.27 -32.07 -4.39
CA GLN A 197 -6.84 -32.97 -5.47
C GLN A 197 -6.58 -34.39 -4.96
N PHE A 198 -5.94 -34.52 -3.80
CA PHE A 198 -5.70 -35.83 -3.17
C PHE A 198 -7.01 -36.54 -2.83
N THR A 199 -7.96 -35.83 -2.22
CA THR A 199 -9.27 -36.36 -1.82
C THR A 199 -10.08 -36.85 -3.03
N ILE A 200 -10.11 -36.07 -4.12
CA ILE A 200 -10.78 -36.46 -5.38
C ILE A 200 -10.16 -37.74 -5.94
N LYS A 201 -8.83 -37.82 -5.98
CA LYS A 201 -8.13 -39.03 -6.46
C LYS A 201 -8.45 -40.24 -5.58
N MET A 202 -8.40 -40.10 -4.25
CA MET A 202 -8.73 -41.18 -3.32
C MET A 202 -10.18 -41.66 -3.47
N ALA A 203 -11.14 -40.75 -3.64
CA ALA A 203 -12.54 -41.11 -3.87
C ALA A 203 -12.73 -41.90 -5.17
N LEU A 204 -12.07 -41.48 -6.26
CA LEU A 204 -12.09 -42.22 -7.53
C LEU A 204 -11.49 -43.63 -7.37
N TYR A 205 -10.37 -43.76 -6.66
CA TYR A 205 -9.77 -45.08 -6.39
C TYR A 205 -10.70 -46.00 -5.59
N ILE A 206 -11.37 -45.47 -4.56
CA ILE A 206 -12.33 -46.26 -3.76
C ILE A 206 -13.52 -46.71 -4.62
N LEU A 207 -14.02 -45.85 -5.53
CA LEU A 207 -15.10 -46.22 -6.45
C LEU A 207 -14.69 -47.33 -7.42
N ILE A 208 -13.49 -47.25 -7.99
CA ILE A 208 -12.93 -48.30 -8.88
C ILE A 208 -12.83 -49.62 -8.13
N LEU A 209 -12.25 -49.60 -6.92
CA LEU A 209 -12.08 -50.79 -6.09
C LEU A 209 -13.43 -51.39 -5.69
N GLY A 210 -14.42 -50.55 -5.36
CA GLY A 210 -15.80 -50.98 -5.09
C GLY A 210 -16.46 -51.66 -6.30
N ALA A 211 -16.30 -51.10 -7.50
CA ALA A 211 -16.83 -51.70 -8.73
C ALA A 211 -16.20 -53.07 -9.01
N GLU A 212 -14.90 -53.22 -8.77
CA GLU A 212 -14.19 -54.49 -8.96
C GLU A 212 -14.58 -55.55 -7.94
N ILE A 213 -14.74 -55.20 -6.65
CA ILE A 213 -15.28 -56.14 -5.64
C ILE A 213 -16.67 -56.65 -6.07
N VAL A 214 -17.53 -55.77 -6.59
CA VAL A 214 -18.85 -56.17 -7.10
C VAL A 214 -18.72 -57.14 -8.27
N ILE A 215 -17.79 -56.90 -9.21
CA ILE A 215 -17.50 -57.81 -10.32
C ILE A 215 -17.03 -59.18 -9.79
N LEU A 216 -16.07 -59.20 -8.86
CA LEU A 216 -15.51 -60.43 -8.28
C LEU A 216 -16.51 -61.22 -7.43
N SER A 217 -17.44 -60.54 -6.77
CA SER A 217 -18.48 -61.17 -5.93
C SER A 217 -19.58 -61.90 -6.72
N LYS A 218 -19.69 -61.67 -8.05
CA LYS A 218 -20.58 -62.44 -8.90
C LYS A 218 -19.96 -63.80 -9.22
N VAL A 219 -20.41 -64.79 -8.46
CA VAL A 219 -19.98 -66.21 -8.43
C VAL A 219 -20.01 -66.94 -9.80
N ASP A 220 -20.64 -66.37 -10.83
CA ASP A 220 -20.87 -67.02 -12.13
C ASP A 220 -19.91 -66.59 -13.27
N LEU A 221 -18.92 -65.75 -13.00
CA LEU A 221 -17.99 -65.22 -14.02
C LEU A 221 -16.87 -66.20 -14.44
N THR A 222 -16.66 -67.28 -13.67
CA THR A 222 -15.70 -68.35 -14.00
C THR A 222 -16.05 -69.09 -15.29
N TYR A 223 -17.28 -68.97 -15.80
CA TYR A 223 -17.71 -69.68 -17.00
C TYR A 223 -17.44 -68.92 -18.32
N LYS A 224 -17.08 -67.63 -18.30
CA LYS A 224 -17.06 -66.80 -19.53
C LYS A 224 -15.76 -66.06 -19.87
N PHE A 225 -14.79 -66.02 -18.97
CA PHE A 225 -13.47 -65.42 -19.24
C PHE A 225 -12.37 -66.47 -19.11
N SER A 226 -11.46 -66.55 -20.09
CA SER A 226 -10.32 -67.48 -20.02
C SER A 226 -9.45 -67.16 -18.81
N ASN A 227 -8.96 -68.20 -18.12
CA ASN A 227 -8.14 -68.08 -16.91
C ASN A 227 -6.94 -67.12 -17.06
N ASP A 228 -6.39 -66.99 -18.28
CA ASP A 228 -5.25 -66.11 -18.58
C ASP A 228 -5.60 -64.62 -18.53
N LEU A 229 -6.78 -64.21 -19.02
CA LEU A 229 -7.22 -62.81 -18.98
C LEU A 229 -7.50 -62.35 -17.55
N TYR A 230 -7.99 -63.26 -16.71
CA TYR A 230 -8.24 -63.00 -15.29
C TYR A 230 -6.93 -62.84 -14.50
N ALA A 231 -5.93 -63.68 -14.76
CA ALA A 231 -4.61 -63.55 -14.14
C ALA A 231 -3.91 -62.24 -14.55
N ILE A 232 -4.01 -61.85 -15.82
CA ILE A 232 -3.45 -60.59 -16.33
C ILE A 232 -4.14 -59.38 -15.67
N SER A 233 -5.47 -59.40 -15.48
CA SER A 233 -6.16 -58.29 -14.81
C SER A 233 -5.74 -58.16 -13.34
N LEU A 234 -5.54 -59.27 -12.63
CA LEU A 234 -5.04 -59.29 -11.25
C LEU A 234 -3.62 -58.72 -11.13
N ILE A 235 -2.74 -59.00 -12.09
CA ILE A 235 -1.37 -58.47 -12.10
C ILE A 235 -1.37 -56.97 -12.41
N ILE A 236 -2.15 -56.54 -13.40
CA ILE A 236 -2.30 -55.11 -13.72
C ILE A 236 -2.89 -54.37 -12.51
N PHE A 237 -3.82 -54.99 -11.80
CA PHE A 237 -4.40 -54.45 -10.57
C PHE A 237 -3.37 -54.34 -9.43
N ALA A 238 -2.56 -55.37 -9.18
CA ALA A 238 -1.51 -55.32 -8.17
C ALA A 238 -0.47 -54.21 -8.47
N ILE A 239 -0.11 -54.03 -9.73
CA ILE A 239 0.79 -52.94 -10.18
C ILE A 239 0.12 -51.57 -9.99
N ALA A 240 -1.16 -51.45 -10.35
CA ALA A 240 -1.94 -50.22 -10.18
C ALA A 240 -2.15 -49.85 -8.70
N MET A 241 -2.30 -50.83 -7.81
CA MET A 241 -2.43 -50.65 -6.36
C MET A 241 -1.12 -50.24 -5.69
N CYS A 242 0.02 -50.78 -6.16
CA CYS A 242 1.33 -50.42 -5.62
C CYS A 242 1.81 -49.03 -6.07
N TYR A 243 1.42 -48.59 -7.27
CA TYR A 243 1.86 -47.31 -7.84
C TYR A 243 1.58 -46.07 -6.94
N PRO A 244 0.36 -45.85 -6.39
CA PRO A 244 0.10 -44.70 -5.52
C PRO A 244 0.83 -44.79 -4.19
N VAL A 245 1.01 -45.99 -3.61
CA VAL A 245 1.76 -46.18 -2.36
C VAL A 245 3.24 -45.85 -2.58
N VAL A 246 3.83 -46.37 -3.66
CA VAL A 246 5.22 -46.09 -4.04
C VAL A 246 5.40 -44.60 -4.36
N TRP A 247 4.45 -43.96 -5.04
CA TRP A 247 4.51 -42.54 -5.38
C TRP A 247 4.40 -41.64 -4.13
N VAL A 248 3.53 -41.98 -3.18
CA VAL A 248 3.41 -41.26 -1.89
C VAL A 248 4.68 -41.43 -1.06
N MET A 249 5.21 -42.66 -0.94
CA MET A 249 6.47 -42.91 -0.23
C MET A 249 7.65 -42.19 -0.87
N TYR A 250 7.77 -42.22 -2.20
CA TYR A 250 8.80 -41.50 -2.93
C TYR A 250 8.74 -39.98 -2.66
N ARG A 251 7.53 -39.39 -2.67
CA ARG A 251 7.36 -37.94 -2.46
C ARG A 251 7.61 -37.53 -1.01
N ALA A 252 7.31 -38.40 -0.05
CA ALA A 252 7.65 -38.20 1.36
C ALA A 252 9.17 -38.27 1.60
N LEU A 253 9.84 -39.27 1.01
CA LEU A 253 11.30 -39.41 1.05
C LEU A 253 12.01 -38.24 0.37
N ALA A 254 11.55 -37.81 -0.82
CA ALA A 254 12.13 -36.67 -1.53
C ALA A 254 12.00 -35.33 -0.78
N LYS A 255 11.01 -35.19 0.13
CA LYS A 255 10.91 -34.03 1.04
C LYS A 255 11.87 -34.14 2.24
N LEU A 256 12.09 -35.35 2.75
CA LEU A 256 13.03 -35.61 3.86
C LEU A 256 14.50 -35.40 3.46
N PHE A 257 14.87 -35.70 2.21
CA PHE A 257 16.23 -35.55 1.69
C PHE A 257 16.51 -34.20 0.99
N ARG A 258 15.64 -33.19 1.18
CA ARG A 258 15.84 -31.80 0.71
C ARG A 258 16.13 -30.81 1.87
N LEU A 259 16.75 -31.31 2.94
CA LEU A 259 17.51 -30.54 3.94
C LEU A 259 18.96 -30.41 3.44
#